data_AF-A0A7J3XWI2-F1
#
_entry.id   AF-A0A7J3XWI2-F1
#
_cell.length_a   1.000
_cell.length_b   1.000
_cell.length_c   1.000
_cell.angle_alpha   90.00
_cell.angle_beta   90.00
_cell.angle_gamma   90.00
#
_symmetry.space_group_name_H-M   'P 1'
#
loop_
_entity.id
_entity.type
_entity.pdbx_description
1 polymer ?
#
loop_
_entity_poly.entity_id
_entity_poly.type
_entity_poly.pdbx_seq_one_letter_code
_entity_poly.pdbx_strand_id
1 'polypeptide(L)'
;MGLRIDVRITNVSGERLWDYDKPLPSRASLSIDINIMEPTRTQGGMEAPFMFMISYSPPLAHISVKGRVVVTGTNEEVEGMVQEHKRSRQPPAPLLQAVSTACLAEAIVLCRSLNVPPPIPPLTPPPSQPERSQEGGPLSYTR
;
A
#
# COMPACT_ATOMS: atom_id res chain seq x y z
N MET A 1 19.86 10.41 14.09
CA MET A 1 18.61 9.80 14.59
C MET A 1 17.67 9.84 13.40
N GLY A 2 17.26 8.70 12.87
CA GLY A 2 16.60 8.66 11.56
C GLY A 2 15.14 9.14 11.57
N LEU A 3 14.64 9.44 10.38
CA LEU A 3 13.27 9.88 10.13
C LEU A 3 12.27 8.77 10.48
N ARG A 4 11.33 9.06 11.40
CA ARG A 4 10.26 8.16 11.83
C ARG A 4 8.94 8.61 11.20
N ILE A 5 8.20 7.66 10.65
CA ILE A 5 6.89 7.86 10.03
C ILE A 5 5.84 7.10 10.86
N ASP A 6 4.76 7.77 11.25
CA ASP A 6 3.66 7.24 12.04
C ASP A 6 2.35 7.51 11.30
N VAL A 7 1.56 6.46 11.01
CA VAL A 7 0.28 6.58 10.29
C VAL A 7 -0.86 6.48 11.29
N ARG A 8 -1.67 7.55 11.38
CA ARG A 8 -2.80 7.64 12.31
C ARG A 8 -4.10 7.65 11.53
N ILE A 9 -4.80 6.52 11.55
CA ILE A 9 -6.11 6.37 10.93
C ILE A 9 -7.16 7.02 11.81
N THR A 10 -8.00 7.89 11.23
CA THR A 10 -9.04 8.61 11.96
C THR A 10 -10.45 8.26 11.48
N ASN A 11 -10.59 7.66 10.30
CA ASN A 11 -11.85 7.16 9.79
C ASN A 11 -11.62 5.98 8.85
N VAL A 12 -12.47 4.96 9.01
CA VAL A 12 -12.54 3.77 8.18
C VAL A 12 -14.00 3.57 7.82
N SER A 13 -14.31 3.49 6.53
CA SER A 13 -15.66 3.32 6.03
C SER A 13 -15.67 2.39 4.82
N GLY A 14 -16.72 1.58 4.70
CA GLY A 14 -16.89 0.67 3.59
C GLY A 14 -18.37 0.38 3.36
N GLU A 15 -18.78 0.38 2.11
CA GLU A 15 -20.15 0.10 1.68
C GLU A 15 -20.13 -0.96 0.58
N ARG A 16 -20.99 -1.97 0.71
CA ARG A 16 -21.26 -2.93 -0.36
C ARG A 16 -22.32 -2.33 -1.28
N LEU A 17 -22.01 -2.29 -2.57
CA LEU A 17 -22.88 -1.77 -3.62
C LEU A 17 -23.50 -2.88 -4.48
N TRP A 18 -22.90 -4.07 -4.48
CA TRP A 18 -23.45 -5.25 -5.14
C TRP A 18 -24.50 -5.94 -4.28
N ASP A 19 -25.53 -6.47 -4.93
CA ASP A 19 -26.53 -7.31 -4.27
C ASP A 19 -25.86 -8.50 -3.56
N TYR A 20 -26.32 -8.84 -2.36
CA TYR A 20 -25.75 -9.93 -1.58
C TYR A 20 -26.13 -11.30 -2.17
N ASP A 21 -27.32 -11.39 -2.78
CA ASP A 21 -27.86 -12.63 -3.31
C ASP A 21 -27.39 -12.94 -4.74
N LYS A 22 -26.72 -11.97 -5.39
CA LYS A 22 -26.17 -12.16 -6.74
C LYS A 22 -24.73 -12.68 -6.67
N PRO A 23 -24.35 -13.64 -7.52
CA PRO A 23 -22.96 -14.02 -7.65
C PRO A 23 -22.13 -12.80 -8.03
N LEU A 24 -20.90 -12.74 -7.52
CA LEU A 24 -19.96 -11.70 -7.90
C LEU A 24 -19.60 -11.84 -9.39
N PRO A 25 -19.36 -10.73 -10.11
CA PRO A 25 -18.91 -10.76 -11.49
C PRO A 25 -17.59 -11.54 -11.63
N SER A 26 -17.47 -12.31 -12.71
CA SER A 26 -16.26 -13.09 -13.02
C SER A 26 -15.04 -12.22 -13.36
N ARG A 27 -15.27 -10.95 -13.71
CA ARG A 27 -14.24 -9.96 -13.98
C ARG A 27 -14.63 -8.64 -13.31
N ALA A 28 -13.85 -8.23 -12.33
CA ALA A 28 -13.93 -6.91 -11.73
C ALA A 28 -12.52 -6.30 -11.72
N SER A 29 -12.39 -5.06 -12.19
CA SER A 29 -11.18 -4.28 -11.98
C SER A 29 -11.26 -3.56 -10.64
N LEU A 30 -10.13 -3.45 -9.96
CA LEU A 30 -9.98 -2.76 -8.68
C LEU A 30 -9.05 -1.57 -8.89
N SER A 31 -9.45 -0.40 -8.39
CA SER A 31 -8.66 0.83 -8.41
C SER A 31 -8.39 1.29 -6.99
N ILE A 32 -7.13 1.63 -6.71
CA ILE A 32 -6.68 2.17 -5.43
C ILE A 32 -6.15 3.58 -5.67
N ASP A 33 -6.72 4.55 -4.97
CA ASP A 33 -6.31 5.94 -5.04
C ASP A 33 -5.82 6.41 -3.67
N ILE A 34 -4.64 7.00 -3.64
CA ILE A 34 -4.03 7.56 -2.42
C ILE A 34 -3.73 9.03 -2.67
N ASN A 35 -4.40 9.89 -1.92
CA ASN A 35 -4.15 11.31 -1.91
C ASN A 35 -3.55 11.72 -0.56
N ILE A 36 -2.31 12.20 -0.58
CA ILE A 36 -1.67 12.81 0.58
C ILE A 36 -1.68 14.32 0.35
N MET A 37 -2.31 15.05 1.27
CA MET A 37 -2.52 16.49 1.19
C MET A 37 -1.27 17.24 1.65
N GLU A 38 -1.28 18.57 1.52
CA GLU A 38 -0.14 19.40 1.88
C GLU A 38 0.28 19.22 3.35
N PRO A 39 1.58 19.07 3.62
CA PRO A 39 2.08 18.90 4.97
C PRO A 39 2.10 20.21 5.75
N THR A 40 1.71 20.13 7.02
CA THR A 40 1.78 21.22 8.01
C THR A 40 2.93 20.94 8.98
N ARG A 41 3.74 21.97 9.30
CA ARG A 41 4.83 21.84 10.28
C ARG A 41 4.27 21.72 11.71
N THR A 42 4.92 20.91 12.54
CA THR A 42 4.63 20.76 13.97
C THR A 42 5.91 21.00 14.79
N GLN A 43 5.80 21.11 16.13
CA GLN A 43 6.96 21.41 17.00
C GLN A 43 8.10 20.39 16.90
N GLY A 44 7.84 19.15 16.46
CA GLY A 44 8.83 18.07 16.35
C GLY A 44 8.93 17.44 14.97
N GLY A 45 8.35 18.06 13.94
CA GLY A 45 8.37 17.53 12.57
C GLY A 45 7.26 18.08 11.70
N MET A 46 6.50 17.20 11.04
CA MET A 46 5.41 17.57 10.14
C MET A 46 4.26 16.55 10.16
N GLU A 47 3.11 16.98 9.70
CA GLU A 47 1.90 16.18 9.60
C GLU A 47 1.20 16.44 8.26
N ALA A 48 0.76 15.39 7.58
CA ALA A 48 0.00 15.52 6.34
C ALA A 48 -1.28 14.67 6.41
N PRO A 49 -2.47 15.26 6.16
CA PRO A 49 -3.70 14.48 6.00
C PRO A 49 -3.61 13.59 4.76
N PHE A 50 -4.30 12.44 4.80
CA PHE A 50 -4.44 11.60 3.62
C PHE A 50 -5.85 11.02 3.47
N MET A 51 -6.18 10.64 2.24
CA MET A 51 -7.36 9.86 1.89
C MET A 51 -6.95 8.73 0.96
N PHE A 52 -7.32 7.51 1.36
CA PHE A 52 -7.18 6.28 0.62
C PHE A 52 -8.56 5.80 0.19
N MET A 53 -8.71 5.40 -1.07
CA MET A 53 -9.98 4.91 -1.61
C MET A 53 -9.78 3.64 -2.43
N ILE A 54 -10.71 2.71 -2.31
CA ILE A 54 -10.83 1.55 -3.19
C ILE A 54 -12.18 1.57 -3.86
N SER A 55 -12.16 1.44 -5.18
CA SER A 55 -13.35 1.28 -6.01
C SER A 55 -13.21 0.09 -6.95
N TYR A 56 -14.36 -0.44 -7.38
CA TYR A 56 -14.44 -1.57 -8.30
C TYR A 56 -15.21 -1.15 -9.55
N SER A 57 -14.83 -1.73 -10.70
CA SER A 57 -15.63 -1.67 -11.92
C SER A 57 -15.88 -3.10 -12.45
N PRO A 58 -17.13 -3.59 -12.48
CA PRO A 58 -18.36 -2.90 -12.05
C PRO A 58 -18.39 -2.61 -10.53
N PRO A 59 -19.23 -1.66 -10.05
CA PRO A 59 -19.27 -1.29 -8.63
C PRO A 59 -19.68 -2.46 -7.73
N LEU A 60 -18.73 -2.95 -6.92
CA LEU A 60 -18.96 -4.00 -5.92
C LEU A 60 -19.06 -3.45 -4.50
N ALA A 61 -18.14 -2.56 -4.19
CA ALA A 61 -18.05 -1.85 -2.93
C ALA A 61 -17.32 -0.52 -3.13
N HIS A 62 -17.41 0.35 -2.15
CA HIS A 62 -16.57 1.52 -2.03
C HIS A 62 -16.01 1.57 -0.61
N ILE A 63 -14.68 1.67 -0.49
CA ILE A 63 -13.98 1.73 0.79
C ILE A 63 -13.18 3.03 0.84
N SER A 64 -13.25 3.74 1.96
CA SER A 64 -12.46 4.94 2.22
C SER A 64 -11.81 4.86 3.60
N VAL A 65 -10.50 5.12 3.62
CA VAL A 65 -9.70 5.27 4.84
C VAL A 65 -9.12 6.67 4.84
N LYS A 66 -9.35 7.41 5.92
CA LYS A 66 -8.80 8.75 6.12
C LYS A 66 -7.96 8.76 7.37
N GLY A 67 -6.94 9.60 7.35
CA GLY A 67 -6.05 9.73 8.48
C GLY A 67 -5.04 10.83 8.27
N ARG A 68 -3.97 10.76 9.04
CA ARG A 68 -2.85 11.68 8.96
C ARG A 68 -1.56 10.91 9.12
N VAL A 69 -0.55 11.27 8.35
CA VAL A 69 0.82 10.78 8.54
C VAL A 69 1.60 11.81 9.32
N VAL A 70 2.26 11.37 10.39
CA VAL A 70 3.12 12.19 11.24
C VAL A 70 4.56 11.77 11.01
N VAL A 71 5.42 12.74 10.72
CA VAL A 71 6.83 12.54 10.52
C VAL A 71 7.63 13.30 11.57
N THR A 72 8.56 12.61 12.22
CA THR A 72 9.46 13.16 13.23
C THR A 72 10.90 12.81 12.88
N GLY A 73 11.83 13.74 13.03
CA GLY A 73 13.25 13.57 12.70
C GLY A 73 14.01 14.85 13.02
N THR A 74 15.25 14.99 12.52
CA THR A 74 15.94 16.28 12.63
C THR A 74 15.28 17.34 11.74
N ASN A 75 15.54 18.62 12.00
CA ASN A 75 14.93 19.70 11.20
C ASN A 75 15.35 19.62 9.73
N GLU A 76 16.60 19.23 9.47
CA GLU A 76 17.18 19.07 8.13
C GLU A 76 16.53 17.93 7.37
N GLU A 77 16.33 16.78 8.02
CA GLU A 77 15.69 15.60 7.44
C GLU A 77 14.23 15.88 7.06
N VAL A 78 13.49 16.50 7.97
CA VAL A 78 12.08 16.85 7.75
C VAL A 78 11.97 17.90 6.65
N GLU A 79 12.84 18.92 6.65
CA GLU A 79 12.83 19.95 5.62
C GLU A 79 13.16 19.38 4.23
N GLY A 80 14.17 18.50 4.14
CA GLY A 80 14.50 17.81 2.90
C GLY A 80 13.30 17.06 2.31
N MET A 81 12.52 16.39 3.15
CA MET A 81 11.33 15.65 2.71
C MET A 81 10.19 16.59 2.25
N VAL A 82 9.98 17.73 2.93
CA VAL A 82 8.99 18.75 2.51
C VAL A 82 9.37 19.36 1.17
N GLN A 83 10.65 19.70 0.98
CA GLN A 83 11.14 20.31 -0.26
C GLN A 83 11.05 19.33 -1.44
N GLU A 84 11.36 18.04 -1.21
CA GLU A 84 11.19 16.99 -2.22
C GLU A 84 9.72 16.86 -2.66
N HIS A 85 8.79 16.89 -1.69
CA HIS A 85 7.36 16.83 -1.96
C HIS A 85 6.88 18.03 -2.78
N LYS A 86 7.31 19.25 -2.43
CA LYS A 86 6.97 20.48 -3.17
C LYS A 86 7.54 20.48 -4.59
N ARG A 87 8.77 19.97 -4.77
CA ARG A 87 9.44 19.93 -6.08
C ARG A 87 8.79 18.94 -7.03
N SER A 88 8.52 17.73 -6.55
CA SER A 88 7.99 16.64 -7.38
C SER A 88 6.47 16.70 -7.55
N ARG A 89 5.76 17.46 -6.69
CA ARG A 89 4.29 17.40 -6.51
C ARG A 89 3.77 16.00 -6.20
N GLN A 90 4.65 15.05 -5.90
CA GLN A 90 4.32 13.67 -5.57
C GLN A 90 4.74 13.39 -4.13
N PRO A 91 3.95 12.63 -3.36
CA PRO A 91 4.37 12.20 -2.04
C PRO A 91 5.68 11.40 -2.10
N PRO A 92 6.67 11.71 -1.24
CA PRO A 92 7.86 10.87 -1.09
C PRO A 92 7.49 9.39 -0.96
N ALA A 93 8.22 8.52 -1.67
CA ALA A 93 7.94 7.08 -1.71
C ALA A 93 7.79 6.43 -0.31
N PRO A 94 8.59 6.78 0.72
CA PRO A 94 8.42 6.24 2.06
C PRO A 94 7.05 6.57 2.69
N LEU A 95 6.51 7.76 2.44
CA LEU A 95 5.18 8.14 2.93
C LEU A 95 4.09 7.34 2.21
N LEU A 96 4.20 7.25 0.88
CA LEU A 96 3.26 6.51 0.08
C LEU A 96 3.21 5.04 0.50
N GLN A 97 4.38 4.41 0.70
CA GLN A 97 4.48 3.03 1.15
C GLN A 97 3.88 2.84 2.54
N ALA A 98 4.23 3.69 3.52
CA ALA A 98 3.72 3.59 4.89
C ALA A 98 2.18 3.72 4.93
N VAL A 99 1.62 4.73 4.24
CA VAL A 99 0.17 4.92 4.14
C VAL A 99 -0.50 3.75 3.41
N SER A 100 0.09 3.26 2.32
CA SER A 100 -0.44 2.11 1.56
C SER A 100 -0.53 0.87 2.43
N THR A 101 0.54 0.50 3.13
CA THR A 101 0.56 -0.69 3.98
C THR A 101 -0.47 -0.61 5.11
N ALA A 102 -0.56 0.54 5.79
CA ALA A 102 -1.54 0.73 6.86
C ALA A 102 -2.99 0.66 6.34
N CYS A 103 -3.29 1.35 5.23
CA CYS A 103 -4.65 1.38 4.69
C CYS A 103 -5.07 0.05 4.05
N LEU A 104 -4.15 -0.68 3.42
CA LEU A 104 -4.42 -2.01 2.87
C LEU A 104 -4.82 -3.01 3.95
N ALA A 105 -4.20 -2.95 5.13
CA ALA A 105 -4.57 -3.81 6.25
C ALA A 105 -6.04 -3.62 6.65
N GLU A 106 -6.46 -2.37 6.86
CA GLU A 106 -7.86 -2.04 7.18
C GLU A 106 -8.82 -2.40 6.04
N ALA A 107 -8.42 -2.12 4.80
CA ALA A 107 -9.22 -2.44 3.62
C ALA A 107 -9.48 -3.94 3.50
N ILE A 108 -8.48 -4.79 3.74
CA ILE A 108 -8.65 -6.25 3.71
C ILE A 108 -9.69 -6.70 4.75
N VAL A 109 -9.64 -6.14 5.96
CA VAL A 109 -10.63 -6.43 7.01
C VAL A 109 -12.03 -6.01 6.57
N LEU A 110 -12.19 -4.83 5.99
CA LEU A 110 -13.48 -4.36 5.46
C LEU A 110 -13.98 -5.21 4.28
N CYS A 111 -13.11 -5.56 3.32
CA CYS A 111 -13.47 -6.43 2.20
C CYS A 111 -14.01 -7.77 2.69
N ARG A 112 -13.36 -8.36 3.71
CA ARG A 112 -13.84 -9.58 4.35
C ARG A 112 -15.22 -9.39 4.99
N SER A 113 -15.43 -8.30 5.72
CA SER A 113 -16.72 -7.99 6.35
C SER A 113 -17.84 -7.73 5.34
N LEU A 114 -17.53 -7.12 4.19
CA LEU A 114 -18.46 -6.81 3.11
C LEU A 114 -18.66 -7.97 2.11
N ASN A 115 -17.93 -9.07 2.30
CA ASN A 115 -17.90 -10.22 1.40
C ASN A 115 -17.60 -9.83 -0.07
N VAL A 116 -16.58 -8.98 -0.26
CA VAL A 116 -16.09 -8.56 -1.58
C VAL A 116 -14.61 -8.94 -1.75
N PRO A 117 -14.11 -9.11 -2.99
CA PRO A 117 -12.73 -9.52 -3.23
C PRO A 117 -11.73 -8.51 -2.66
N PRO A 118 -10.78 -8.90 -1.80
CA PRO A 118 -9.84 -7.96 -1.20
C PRO A 118 -8.79 -7.41 -2.20
N PRO A 119 -8.21 -6.23 -1.93
CA PRO A 119 -7.06 -5.72 -2.66
C PRO A 119 -5.79 -6.52 -2.28
N ILE A 120 -5.62 -7.72 -2.85
CA ILE A 120 -4.38 -8.48 -2.66
C ILE A 120 -3.37 -7.99 -3.69
N PRO A 121 -2.17 -7.54 -3.29
CA PRO A 121 -1.07 -7.32 -4.23
C PRO A 121 -0.83 -8.62 -5.01
N PRO A 122 -0.49 -8.57 -6.32
CA PRO A 122 -0.08 -9.77 -7.02
C PRO A 122 1.06 -10.43 -6.23
N LEU A 123 0.91 -11.71 -5.88
CA LEU A 123 2.00 -12.49 -5.33
C LEU A 123 3.11 -12.46 -6.37
N THR A 124 4.21 -11.75 -6.10
CA THR A 124 5.41 -11.87 -6.93
C THR A 124 5.79 -13.35 -6.92
N PRO A 125 5.81 -14.05 -8.07
CA PRO A 125 6.27 -15.42 -8.10
C PRO A 125 7.70 -15.46 -7.56
N PRO A 126 8.08 -16.51 -6.80
CA PRO A 126 9.45 -16.65 -6.32
C PRO A 126 10.40 -16.60 -7.52
N PRO A 127 11.58 -15.97 -7.40
CA PRO A 127 12.55 -15.94 -8.48
C PRO A 127 12.90 -17.38 -8.85
N SER A 128 12.68 -17.74 -10.12
CA SER A 128 13.13 -19.01 -10.69
C SER A 128 14.62 -19.14 -10.44
N GLN A 129 15.02 -20.08 -9.58
CA GLN A 129 16.43 -20.37 -9.37
C GLN A 129 16.99 -20.87 -10.71
N PRO A 130 18.08 -20.29 -11.25
CA PRO A 130 18.69 -20.82 -12.46
C PRO A 130 19.14 -22.25 -12.18
N GLU A 131 18.65 -23.20 -12.98
CA GLU A 131 19.06 -24.59 -12.94
C GLU A 131 20.59 -24.64 -13.03
N ARG A 132 21.23 -25.10 -11.96
CA ARG A 132 22.66 -25.36 -11.94
C ARG A 132 22.86 -26.58 -12.82
N SER A 133 23.20 -26.36 -14.09
CA SER A 133 23.69 -27.39 -15.01
C SER A 133 24.73 -28.24 -14.27
N GLN A 134 24.40 -29.51 -14.04
CA GLN A 134 25.36 -30.47 -13.51
C GLN A 134 26.44 -30.67 -14.58
N GLU A 135 27.58 -30.02 -14.40
CA GLU A 135 28.84 -30.40 -15.05
C GLU A 135 29.17 -31.84 -14.64
N GLY A 136 29.21 -32.73 -15.63
CA GLY A 136 29.52 -34.13 -15.46
C GLY A 136 31.01 -34.39 -15.20
N GLY A 137 31.25 -35.38 -14.33
CA GLY A 137 32.54 -36.05 -14.12
C GLY A 137 32.97 -36.06 -12.64
N PRO A 138 33.53 -37.16 -12.10
CA PRO A 138 34.52 -38.01 -12.78
C PRO A 138 34.32 -39.54 -12.66
N LEU A 139 35.19 -40.22 -13.41
CA LEU A 139 35.39 -41.65 -13.66
C LEU A 139 35.47 -42.57 -12.41
N SER A 140 34.99 -43.81 -12.55
CA SER A 140 35.57 -44.97 -11.86
C SER A 140 35.39 -46.27 -12.66
N TYR A 141 36.43 -47.10 -12.56
CA TYR A 141 36.80 -48.27 -13.37
C TYR A 141 36.05 -49.58 -13.03
N THR A 142 36.24 -50.57 -13.92
CA THR A 142 36.16 -52.05 -13.77
C THR A 142 34.87 -52.66 -14.33
N ARG A 143 34.90 -53.56 -15.31
CA ARG A 143 35.62 -54.85 -15.33
C ARG A 143 36.01 -55.31 -16.73
#